data_AF-A0A9E5UTL7-F1
#
_entry.id   AF-A0A9E5UTL7-F1
#
_cell.length_a   1.000
_cell.length_b   1.000
_cell.length_c   1.000
_cell.angle_alpha   90.00
_cell.angle_beta   90.00
_cell.angle_gamma   90.00
#
_symmetry.space_group_name_H-M   'P 1'
#
loop_
_entity.id
_entity.type
_entity.pdbx_description
1 polymer ?
#
loop_
_entity_poly.entity_id
_entity_poly.type
_entity_poly.pdbx_seq_one_letter_code
_entity_poly.pdbx_strand_id
1 'polypeptide(L)' 'MRREDAQAVAEVHGEFFREVRPASTLVIVAGLLDEDMLVEIEAEAIINTES' A
#
# COMPACT_ATOMS: atom_id res chain seq x y z
N MET A 1 1.54 3.05 -11.94
CA MET A 1 0.89 4.37 -11.74
C MET A 1 1.77 5.52 -12.22
N ARG A 2 1.19 6.69 -12.43
CA ARG A 2 1.89 7.97 -12.65
C ARG A 2 2.08 8.73 -11.33
N ARG A 3 2.82 9.84 -11.35
CA ARG A 3 3.13 10.60 -10.12
C ARG A 3 1.89 11.21 -9.47
N GLU A 4 0.94 11.64 -10.29
CA GLU A 4 -0.33 12.24 -9.86
C GLU A 4 -1.22 11.27 -9.07
N ASP A 5 -1.08 9.96 -9.27
CA ASP A 5 -1.90 8.94 -8.61
C ASP A 5 -1.50 8.73 -7.14
N ALA A 6 -0.29 9.15 -6.75
CA ALA A 6 0.28 8.86 -5.43
C ALA A 6 -0.57 9.43 -4.27
N GLN A 7 -1.18 10.60 -4.48
CA GLN A 7 -2.05 11.20 -3.47
C GLN A 7 -3.31 10.36 -3.24
N ALA A 8 -3.99 9.93 -4.31
CA ALA A 8 -5.18 9.10 -4.21
C ALA A 8 -4.88 7.75 -3.52
N VAL A 9 -3.73 7.14 -3.84
CA VAL A 9 -3.27 5.90 -3.17
C VAL A 9 -3.03 6.14 -1.68
N ALA A 10 -2.36 7.23 -1.31
CA ALA A 10 -2.08 7.55 0.09
C ALA A 10 -3.35 7.85 0.90
N GLU A 11 -4.32 8.54 0.31
CA GLU A 11 -5.62 8.82 0.92
C GLU A 11 -6.37 7.52 1.21
N VAL A 12 -6.52 6.65 0.21
CA VAL A 12 -7.19 5.35 0.35
C VAL A 12 -6.44 4.45 1.35
N HIS A 13 -5.10 4.36 1.27
CA HIS A 13 -4.30 3.63 2.27
C HIS A 13 -4.58 4.15 3.69
N GLY A 14 -4.65 5.47 3.86
CA GLY A 14 -5.02 6.10 5.12
C GLY A 14 -6.41 5.69 5.61
N GLU A 15 -7.42 5.68 4.74
CA GLU A 15 -8.79 5.26 5.08
C GLU A 15 -8.85 3.83 5.60
N PHE A 16 -8.19 2.89 4.92
CA PHE A 16 -8.20 1.47 5.27
C PHE A 16 -7.34 1.14 6.49
N PHE A 17 -6.19 1.79 6.66
CA PHE A 17 -5.22 1.45 7.70
C PHE A 17 -5.14 2.48 8.86
N ARG A 18 -6.09 3.43 8.97
CA ARG A 18 -6.08 4.49 10.00
C ARG A 18 -5.98 3.99 11.45
N GLU A 19 -6.50 2.80 11.72
CA GLU A 19 -6.55 2.20 13.06
C GLU A 19 -5.25 1.44 13.39
N VAL A 20 -4.79 0.60 12.45
CA VAL A 20 -3.57 -0.23 12.62
C VAL A 20 -2.30 0.62 12.50
N ARG A 21 -2.31 1.64 11.64
CA ARG A 21 -1.17 2.54 11.36
C ARG A 21 0.15 1.79 11.12
N PRO A 22 0.22 0.92 10.10
CA PRO A 22 1.45 0.21 9.79
C PRO A 22 2.54 1.20 9.39
N ALA A 23 3.80 0.83 9.64
CA ALA A 23 4.91 1.45 8.93
C ALA A 23 4.69 1.24 7.42
N SER A 24 4.81 2.30 6.63
CA SER A 24 4.53 2.25 5.20
C SER A 24 5.54 3.08 4.42
N THR A 25 5.74 2.69 3.16
CA THR A 25 6.56 3.41 2.19
C THR A 25 5.84 3.37 0.85
N LEU A 26 5.64 4.54 0.23
CA LEU A 26 5.05 4.65 -1.11
C LEU A 26 6.14 5.11 -2.09
N VAL A 27 6.36 4.33 -3.13
CA VAL A 27 7.35 4.63 -4.19
C VAL A 27 6.74 4.43 -5.56
N ILE A 28 7.32 5.12 -6.55
CA ILE A 28 6.98 4.91 -7.96
C ILE A 28 8.12 4.13 -8.59
N VAL A 29 7.76 3.00 -9.19
CA VAL A 29 8.69 2.08 -9.86
C VAL A 29 8.56 2.19 -11.38
N ALA A 30 9.50 1.60 -12.11
CA ALA A 30 9.49 1.60 -13.58
C ALA A 30 8.36 0.74 -14.19
N GLY A 31 7.87 -0.26 -13.46
CA GLY A 31 6.79 -1.15 -13.87
C GLY A 31 6.46 -2.18 -12.78
N LEU A 32 5.31 -2.84 -12.90
CA LEU A 32 4.88 -3.96 -12.05
C LEU A 32 4.91 -5.27 -12.86
N LEU A 33 4.59 -6.40 -12.21
CA LEU A 33 4.63 -7.72 -12.84
C LEU A 33 3.66 -7.85 -14.04
N ASP A 34 2.48 -7.25 -13.91
CA ASP A 34 1.44 -7.20 -14.94
C ASP A 34 1.26 -5.74 -15.35
N GLU A 35 1.18 -5.50 -16.65
CA GLU A 35 1.10 -4.15 -17.24
C GLU A 35 -0.23 -3.45 -16.92
N ASP A 36 -1.30 -4.21 -16.64
CA ASP A 36 -2.61 -3.68 -16.27
C ASP A 36 -2.67 -3.26 -14.78
N MET A 37 -1.67 -3.63 -13.97
CA MET A 37 -1.61 -3.23 -12.57
C MET A 37 -1.16 -1.78 -12.41
N LEU A 38 -1.95 -1.01 -11.68
CA LEU A 38 -1.63 0.39 -11.38
C LEU A 38 -0.79 0.55 -10.11
N VAL A 39 -1.04 -0.30 -9.09
CA VAL A 39 -0.38 -0.28 -7.78
C VAL A 39 -0.28 -1.70 -7.24
N GLU A 40 0.78 -1.98 -6.47
CA GLU A 40 0.95 -3.20 -5.68
C GLU A 40 1.19 -2.79 -4.23
N ILE A 41 0.62 -3.54 -3.28
CA ILE A 41 0.82 -3.32 -1.84
C ILE A 41 1.34 -4.63 -1.24
N GLU A 42 2.51 -4.57 -0.63
CA GLU A 42 3.06 -5.61 0.21
C GLU A 42 2.87 -5.22 1.68
N ALA A 43 2.36 -6.15 2.51
CA ALA A 43 2.08 -5.90 3.91
C ALA A 43 2.45 -7.11 4.75
N GLU A 44 3.03 -6.86 5.92
CA GLU A 44 3.32 -7.85 6.93
C GLU A 44 2.42 -7.65 8.15
N ALA A 45 2.07 -8.74 8.83
CA ALA A 45 1.23 -8.71 10.02
C ALA A 45 1.77 -9.62 11.12
N ILE A 46 1.65 -9.15 12.37
CA ILE A 46 1.95 -9.96 13.55
C ILE A 46 0.63 -10.61 14.00
N ILE A 47 0.63 -11.94 14.08
CA ILE A 47 -0.51 -12.71 14.60
C ILE A 47 -0.19 -13.08 16.04
N ASN A 48 -1.02 -12.63 16.98
CA ASN A 48 -0.93 -13.08 18.37
C ASN A 48 -1.44 -14.52 18.44
N THR A 49 -0.58 -15.46 18.80
CA THR A 49 -0.89 -16.90 18.84
C THR A 49 -1.44 -17.39 20.18
N GLU A 50 -1.96 -16.49 21.04
CA GLU A 50 -2.44 -16.88 22.37
C GLU A 50 -3.96 -16.79 22.49
N SER A 51 -4.54 -17.85 23.10
CA SER A 51 -5.89 -17.93 23.65
C SER A 51 -5.80 -18.42 25.09
#